data_AF-A0A3C0TD00-F1
#
_entry.id   AF-A0A3C0TD00-F1
#
_cell.length_a   1.000
_cell.length_b   1.000
_cell.length_c   1.000
_cell.angle_alpha   90.00
_cell.angle_beta   90.00
_cell.angle_gamma   90.00
#
_symmetry.space_group_name_H-M   'P 1'
#
loop_
_entity.id
_entity.type
_entity.pdbx_description
1 polymer ?
#
loop_
_entity_poly.entity_id
_entity_poly.type
_entity_poly.pdbx_seq_one_letter_code
_entity_poly.pdbx_strand_id
1 'polypeptide(L)'
;MFGYEDEEEFAGIPFIDLIAGSDQDKFKDFLKSFEDHEEDSEEFNCVDSEGSTILTKLSLSPATYDGEQCTQVIFRPLVDDSDLEDRIKEISSQDLLTGLFNRQYFVEHMDTAVDDCHRRTTRLRSLLHRN
;
A
#
# COMPACT_ATOMS: atom_id res chain seq x y z
N MET A 1 -8.32 4.46 -5.84
CA MET A 1 -7.03 5.18 -5.77
C MET A 1 -7.22 6.70 -5.84
N PHE A 2 -8.11 7.20 -6.71
CA PHE A 2 -8.50 8.62 -6.69
C PHE A 2 -9.97 8.88 -6.37
N GLY A 3 -10.77 7.82 -6.13
CA GLY A 3 -12.16 7.96 -5.65
C GLY A 3 -13.19 8.35 -6.71
N TYR A 4 -12.85 8.31 -8.00
CA TYR A 4 -13.80 8.53 -9.11
C TYR A 4 -14.59 7.25 -9.41
N GLU A 5 -15.91 7.36 -9.57
CA GLU A 5 -16.82 6.24 -9.84
C GLU A 5 -16.95 5.92 -11.33
N ASP A 6 -16.60 6.86 -12.22
CA ASP A 6 -16.72 6.75 -13.68
C ASP A 6 -15.39 7.08 -14.40
N GLU A 7 -15.07 6.32 -15.45
CA GLU A 7 -13.92 6.58 -16.33
C GLU A 7 -14.07 7.91 -17.09
N GLU A 8 -15.30 8.36 -17.34
CA GLU A 8 -15.59 9.66 -17.97
C GLU A 8 -15.31 10.85 -17.05
N GLU A 9 -15.45 10.69 -15.72
CA GLU A 9 -15.09 11.74 -14.75
C GLU A 9 -13.57 11.94 -14.66
N PHE A 10 -12.81 10.88 -14.90
CA PHE A 10 -11.35 10.94 -14.99
C PHE A 10 -10.88 11.53 -16.34
N ALA A 11 -11.65 11.28 -17.41
CA ALA A 11 -11.38 11.75 -18.76
C ALA A 11 -11.69 13.26 -18.93
N GLY A 12 -10.88 14.11 -18.32
CA GLY A 12 -11.01 15.56 -18.45
C GLY A 12 -10.34 16.37 -17.33
N ILE A 13 -9.95 15.70 -16.24
CA ILE A 13 -9.25 16.34 -15.14
C ILE A 13 -7.74 16.40 -15.48
N PRO A 14 -7.13 17.59 -15.44
CA PRO A 14 -5.68 17.71 -15.55
C PRO A 14 -4.97 16.87 -14.49
N PHE A 15 -4.00 16.04 -14.86
CA PHE A 15 -3.23 15.23 -13.90
C PHE A 15 -2.58 16.06 -12.78
N ILE A 16 -2.29 17.34 -13.06
CA ILE A 16 -1.75 18.27 -12.05
C ILE A 16 -2.72 18.53 -10.88
N ASP A 17 -4.03 18.40 -11.11
CA ASP A 17 -5.05 18.58 -10.08
C ASP A 17 -5.11 17.36 -9.13
N LEU A 18 -4.54 16.23 -9.54
CA LEU A 18 -4.37 15.04 -8.70
C LEU A 18 -3.11 15.12 -7.81
N ILE A 19 -2.28 16.15 -7.99
CA ILE A 19 -1.05 16.38 -7.23
C ILE A 19 -1.31 17.48 -6.19
N ALA A 20 -0.85 17.25 -4.96
CA ALA A 20 -0.93 18.25 -3.89
C ALA A 20 -0.26 19.55 -4.32
N GLY A 21 -0.84 20.68 -3.93
CA GLY A 21 -0.35 22.01 -4.36
C GLY A 21 1.14 22.27 -4.05
N SER A 22 1.70 21.63 -3.00
CA SER A 22 3.12 21.72 -2.66
C SER A 22 4.05 21.08 -3.70
N ASP A 23 3.53 20.08 -4.43
CA ASP A 23 4.31 19.18 -5.28
C ASP A 23 4.06 19.47 -6.78
N GLN A 24 3.16 20.40 -7.12
CA GLN A 24 2.81 20.74 -8.50
C GLN A 24 3.98 21.30 -9.30
N ASP A 25 4.84 22.14 -8.70
CA ASP A 25 6.01 22.68 -9.40
C ASP A 25 7.07 21.59 -9.65
N LYS A 26 7.31 20.72 -8.65
CA LYS A 26 8.13 19.51 -8.80
C LYS A 26 7.60 18.61 -9.92
N PHE A 27 6.28 18.45 -10.01
CA PHE A 27 5.65 17.61 -11.03
C PHE A 27 5.83 18.17 -12.44
N LYS A 28 5.73 19.49 -12.62
CA LYS A 28 6.01 20.14 -13.92
C LYS A 28 7.46 19.94 -14.34
N ASP A 29 8.40 20.04 -13.40
CA ASP A 29 9.81 19.87 -13.71
C ASP A 29 10.14 18.39 -14.02
N PHE A 30 9.49 17.45 -13.35
CA PHE A 30 9.57 16.02 -13.67
C PHE A 30 9.03 15.67 -15.07
N LEU A 31 7.93 16.32 -15.51
CA LEU A 31 7.44 16.13 -16.87
C LEU A 31 8.43 16.64 -17.94
N LYS A 32 9.20 17.70 -17.64
CA LYS A 32 10.24 18.22 -18.55
C LYS A 32 11.49 17.33 -18.55
N SER A 33 11.93 16.85 -17.39
CA SER A 33 13.13 16.01 -17.29
C SER A 33 12.98 14.68 -18.01
N PHE A 34 11.75 14.20 -18.20
CA PHE A 34 11.46 13.04 -19.04
C PHE A 34 11.75 13.27 -20.53
N GLU A 35 11.52 14.49 -21.05
CA GLU A 35 11.92 14.85 -22.42
C GLU A 35 13.44 14.81 -22.59
N ASP A 36 14.18 15.12 -21.51
CA ASP A 36 15.64 15.08 -21.45
C ASP A 36 16.21 13.70 -21.07
N HIS A 37 15.34 12.68 -20.86
CA HIS A 37 15.70 11.32 -20.48
C HIS A 37 16.55 11.19 -19.19
N GLU A 38 16.36 12.08 -18.21
CA GLU A 38 17.12 12.04 -16.96
C GLU A 38 16.52 11.10 -15.90
N GLU A 39 15.22 11.22 -15.63
CA GLU A 39 14.52 10.46 -14.59
C GLU A 39 13.14 9.99 -15.05
N ASP A 40 12.87 8.69 -14.93
CA ASP A 40 11.61 8.08 -15.37
C ASP A 40 10.61 7.86 -14.22
N SER A 41 10.99 8.09 -12.96
CA SER A 41 10.11 7.89 -11.80
C SER A 41 10.45 8.76 -10.61
N GLU A 42 9.44 9.30 -9.94
CA GLU A 42 9.61 10.19 -8.78
C GLU A 42 8.39 10.09 -7.84
N GLU A 43 8.54 10.46 -6.57
CA GLU A 43 7.47 10.40 -5.57
C GLU A 43 6.76 11.75 -5.40
N PHE A 44 5.44 11.71 -5.33
CA PHE A 44 4.57 12.87 -5.20
C PHE A 44 3.45 12.60 -4.19
N ASN A 45 3.06 13.65 -3.47
CA ASN A 45 1.84 13.64 -2.71
C ASN A 45 0.66 13.86 -3.66
N CYS A 46 -0.20 12.86 -3.79
CA CYS A 46 -1.42 12.93 -4.58
C CYS A 46 -2.62 13.25 -3.69
N VAL A 47 -3.64 13.88 -4.24
CA VAL A 47 -4.90 14.17 -3.53
C VAL A 47 -6.05 13.41 -4.20
N ASP A 48 -6.88 12.73 -3.43
CA ASP A 48 -8.08 12.05 -3.94
C ASP A 48 -9.31 12.98 -4.00
N SER A 49 -10.43 12.46 -4.52
CA SER A 49 -11.69 13.20 -4.63
C SER A 49 -12.27 13.69 -3.29
N GLU A 50 -11.86 13.10 -2.17
CA GLU A 50 -12.26 13.50 -0.81
C GLU A 50 -11.26 14.48 -0.15
N GLY A 51 -10.16 14.81 -0.84
CA GLY A 51 -9.12 15.70 -0.35
C GLY A 51 -8.05 15.04 0.52
N SER A 52 -8.05 13.70 0.62
CA SER A 52 -7.04 12.96 1.36
C SER A 52 -5.73 12.89 0.57
N THR A 53 -4.61 13.01 1.28
CA THR A 53 -3.27 12.97 0.66
C THR A 53 -2.68 11.57 0.73
N ILE A 54 -2.21 11.08 -0.42
CA ILE A 54 -1.61 9.74 -0.56
C ILE A 54 -0.25 9.90 -1.22
N LEU A 55 0.81 9.44 -0.53
CA LEU A 55 2.14 9.38 -1.13
C LEU A 55 2.13 8.36 -2.27
N THR A 56 2.53 8.77 -3.46
CA THR A 56 2.42 7.97 -4.68
C THR A 56 3.70 8.09 -5.49
N LYS A 57 4.25 6.95 -5.90
CA LYS A 57 5.33 6.91 -6.89
C LYS A 57 4.74 7.02 -8.29
N LEU A 58 5.09 8.10 -9.00
CA LEU A 58 4.77 8.25 -10.41
C LEU A 58 5.91 7.70 -11.27
N SER A 59 5.58 7.17 -12.44
CA SER A 59 6.55 6.75 -13.45
C SER A 59 6.06 7.07 -14.84
N LEU A 60 6.97 7.55 -15.70
CA LEU A 60 6.71 7.90 -17.09
C LEU A 60 7.34 6.83 -17.99
N SER A 61 6.65 6.48 -19.06
CA SER A 61 7.17 5.52 -20.04
C SER A 61 6.65 5.84 -21.44
N PRO A 62 7.45 5.61 -22.49
CA PRO A 62 6.97 5.72 -23.86
C PRO A 62 5.89 4.66 -24.15
N ALA A 63 4.79 5.08 -24.76
CA ALA A 63 3.69 4.22 -25.16
C ALA A 63 3.22 4.55 -26.59
N THR A 64 2.34 3.73 -27.11
CA THR A 64 1.71 3.95 -28.42
C THR A 64 0.21 3.71 -28.30
N TYR A 65 -0.57 4.72 -28.66
CA TYR A 65 -2.03 4.66 -28.68
C TYR A 65 -2.53 5.08 -30.05
N ASP A 66 -3.39 4.26 -30.66
CA ASP A 66 -3.91 4.45 -32.02
C ASP A 66 -2.84 4.74 -33.10
N GLY A 67 -1.64 4.16 -32.91
CA GLY A 67 -0.50 4.36 -33.82
C GLY A 67 0.31 5.65 -33.58
N GLU A 68 -0.10 6.50 -32.65
CA GLU A 68 0.62 7.71 -32.26
C GLU A 68 1.47 7.46 -31.00
N GLN A 69 2.66 8.05 -30.95
CA GLN A 69 3.52 8.01 -29.77
C GLN A 69 2.93 8.90 -28.68
N CYS A 70 2.80 8.35 -27.47
CA CYS A 70 2.31 9.06 -26.30
C CYS A 70 3.13 8.68 -25.06
N THR A 71 3.01 9.48 -24.01
CA THR A 71 3.65 9.20 -22.71
C THR A 71 2.63 8.54 -21.80
N GLN A 72 2.94 7.34 -21.32
CA GLN A 72 2.17 6.65 -20.30
C GLN A 72 2.63 7.09 -18.91
N VAL A 73 1.69 7.57 -18.09
CA VAL A 73 1.90 7.90 -16.69
C VAL A 73 1.35 6.77 -15.82
N ILE A 74 2.18 6.22 -14.95
CA ILE A 74 1.83 5.12 -14.03
C ILE A 74 1.91 5.66 -12.61
N PHE A 75 0.80 5.57 -11.88
CA PHE A 75 0.73 5.95 -10.48
C PHE A 75 0.75 4.69 -9.61
N ARG A 76 1.64 4.61 -8.61
CA ARG A 76 1.69 3.52 -7.62
C ARG A 76 1.65 4.10 -6.21
N PRO A 77 0.55 3.90 -5.44
CA PRO A 77 0.48 4.34 -4.06
C PRO A 77 1.59 3.68 -3.25
N LEU A 78 2.30 4.48 -2.49
CA LEU A 78 3.19 4.02 -1.44
C LEU A 78 2.30 3.88 -0.21
N VAL A 79 1.87 2.66 0.08
CA VAL A 79 1.05 2.43 1.26
C VAL A 79 1.92 2.67 2.48
N ASP A 80 1.52 3.63 3.32
CA ASP A 80 2.08 3.74 4.67
C ASP A 80 1.61 2.51 5.46
N ASP A 81 2.56 1.63 5.78
CA ASP A 81 2.35 0.29 6.33
C ASP A 81 1.73 0.29 7.75
N SER A 82 1.45 1.47 8.32
CA SER A 82 0.97 1.60 9.68
C SER A 82 -0.48 1.11 9.88
N ASP A 83 -1.34 1.26 8.86
CA ASP A 83 -2.75 0.82 8.92
C ASP A 83 -3.02 -0.50 8.14
N LEU A 84 -2.08 -0.96 7.31
CA LEU A 84 -2.24 -2.20 6.52
C LEU A 84 -1.76 -3.46 7.24
N GLU A 85 -0.80 -3.37 8.16
CA GLU A 85 -0.35 -4.55 8.90
C GLU A 85 -1.50 -5.26 9.63
N ASP A 86 -2.43 -4.50 10.19
CA ASP A 86 -3.56 -5.06 10.93
C ASP A 86 -4.56 -5.76 10.00
N ARG A 87 -4.82 -5.19 8.81
CA ARG A 87 -5.69 -5.82 7.80
C ARG A 87 -5.05 -7.02 7.11
N ILE A 88 -3.73 -7.01 6.90
CA ILE A 88 -3.00 -8.16 6.36
C ILE A 88 -3.01 -9.31 7.37
N LYS A 89 -2.86 -9.04 8.68
CA LYS A 89 -3.01 -10.07 9.72
C LYS A 89 -4.42 -10.65 9.77
N GLU A 90 -5.46 -9.82 9.61
CA GLU A 90 -6.85 -10.31 9.59
C GLU A 90 -7.17 -11.15 8.34
N ILE A 91 -6.80 -10.70 7.13
CA ILE A 91 -7.09 -11.43 5.88
C ILE A 91 -6.21 -12.67 5.72
N SER A 92 -4.95 -12.62 6.16
CA SER A 92 -4.05 -13.79 6.13
C SER A 92 -4.42 -14.86 7.16
N SER A 93 -5.33 -14.56 8.10
CA SER A 93 -5.81 -15.52 9.09
C SER A 93 -7.06 -16.27 8.65
N GLN A 94 -7.75 -15.85 7.60
CA GLN A 94 -9.03 -16.41 7.17
C GLN A 94 -8.93 -17.15 5.83
N ASP A 95 -9.69 -18.23 5.72
CA ASP A 95 -9.88 -19.00 4.49
C ASP A 95 -10.95 -18.32 3.63
N LEU A 96 -10.55 -17.85 2.44
CA LEU A 96 -11.43 -17.04 1.56
C LEU A 96 -12.67 -17.79 1.06
N LEU A 97 -12.70 -19.12 1.12
CA LEU A 97 -13.86 -19.92 0.69
C LEU A 97 -14.93 -20.01 1.78
N THR A 98 -14.53 -19.99 3.05
CA THR A 98 -15.42 -20.25 4.20
C THR A 98 -15.57 -19.07 5.16
N GLY A 99 -14.69 -18.06 5.08
CA GLY A 99 -14.63 -16.93 6.03
C GLY A 99 -14.21 -17.35 7.45
N LEU A 100 -13.80 -18.60 7.65
CA LEU A 100 -13.30 -19.12 8.93
C LEU A 100 -11.80 -18.97 9.01
N PHE A 101 -11.24 -19.07 10.23
CA PHE A 101 -9.80 -19.08 10.41
C PHE A 101 -9.15 -20.24 9.63
N ASN A 102 -8.11 -19.92 8.88
CA ASN A 102 -7.37 -20.90 8.11
C ASN A 102 -6.51 -21.78 9.02
N ARG A 103 -6.07 -22.91 8.46
CA ARG A 103 -5.32 -23.93 9.21
C ARG A 103 -4.02 -23.39 9.80
N GLN A 104 -3.34 -22.47 9.11
CA GLN A 104 -2.07 -21.92 9.58
C GLN A 104 -2.26 -21.12 10.86
N TYR A 105 -3.27 -20.24 10.88
CA TYR A 105 -3.64 -19.45 12.07
C TYR A 105 -3.99 -20.34 13.27
N PHE A 106 -4.75 -21.41 13.04
CA PHE A 106 -5.12 -22.34 14.11
C PHE A 106 -3.90 -23.04 14.73
N VAL A 107 -2.93 -23.46 13.92
CA VAL A 107 -1.71 -24.14 14.38
C VAL A 107 -0.83 -23.20 15.20
N GLU A 108 -0.64 -21.96 14.75
CA GLU A 108 0.14 -20.95 15.49
C GLU A 108 -0.49 -20.60 16.84
N HIS A 109 -1.83 -20.53 16.90
CA HIS A 109 -2.54 -20.29 18.16
C HIS A 109 -2.38 -21.47 19.15
N MET A 110 -2.36 -22.71 18.64
CA MET A 110 -2.09 -23.89 19.46
C MET A 110 -0.65 -23.88 20.00
N ASP A 111 0.34 -23.58 19.16
CA ASP A 111 1.74 -23.51 19.57
C ASP A 111 1.95 -22.44 20.64
N THR A 112 1.33 -21.26 20.47
CA THR A 112 1.37 -20.19 21.47
C THR A 112 0.77 -20.64 22.82
N ALA A 113 -0.36 -21.34 22.80
CA ALA A 113 -1.00 -21.85 24.02
C ALA A 113 -0.15 -22.92 24.72
N VAL A 114 0.53 -23.78 23.95
CA VAL A 114 1.45 -24.79 24.47
C VAL A 114 2.69 -24.13 25.09
N ASP A 115 3.24 -23.11 24.45
CA ASP A 115 4.37 -22.34 24.97
C ASP A 115 4.03 -21.61 26.27
N ASP A 116 2.85 -21.00 26.34
CA ASP A 116 2.38 -20.34 27.56
C ASP A 116 2.15 -21.32 28.71
N CYS A 117 1.66 -22.52 28.42
CA CYS A 117 1.54 -23.60 29.40
C CYS A 117 2.91 -24.04 29.93
N HIS A 118 3.90 -24.20 29.05
CA HIS A 118 5.28 -24.52 29.42
C HIS A 118 5.93 -23.42 30.27
N ARG A 119 5.72 -22.14 29.91
CA ARG A 119 6.22 -20.99 30.68
C ARG A 119 5.61 -20.93 32.07
N ARG A 120 4.29 -21.17 32.20
CA ARG A 120 3.59 -21.20 33.50
C ARG A 120 4.07 -22.37 34.38
N THR A 121 4.25 -23.55 33.79
CA THR A 121 4.74 -24.74 34.52
C THR A 121 6.19 -24.54 35.00
N THR A 122 7.06 -23.96 34.18
CA THR A 122 8.46 -23.66 34.54
C THR A 122 8.54 -22.63 35.68
N ARG A 123 7.66 -21.62 35.65
CA ARG A 123 7.58 -20.58 36.69
C ARG A 123 7.04 -21.11 38.03
N LEU A 124 6.07 -22.01 38.01
CA LEU A 124 5.58 -22.67 39.24
C LEU A 124 6.63 -23.64 39.82
N ARG A 125 7.37 -24.34 38.96
CA ARG A 125 8.41 -25.29 39.39
C ARG A 125 9.62 -24.60 40.02
N SER A 126 10.01 -23.42 39.54
CA SER A 126 11.12 -22.63 40.12
C SER A 126 10.76 -21.99 41.47
N LEU A 127 9.48 -21.76 41.73
CA LEU A 127 8.99 -21.26 43.02
C LEU A 127 8.92 -22.37 44.09
N LEU A 128 8.70 -23.62 43.70
CA LEU A 128 8.64 -24.77 44.63
C LEU A 128 10.01 -25.32 45.07
N HIS A 129 11.10 -25.05 44.33
CA HIS A 129 12.46 -25.48 44.69
C HIS A 129 13.28 -24.42 45.46
N ARG A 130 12.63 -23.34 45.93
CA ARG A 130 13.26 -22.23 46.68
C ARG A 130 12.89 -22.19 48.17
N ASN A 131 12.47 -23.32 48.76
CA ASN A 131 12.38 -23.51 50.22
C ASN A 131 13.38 -24.55 50.69
#